data_AF-A0A817KCD2-F1
#
_entry.id   AF-A0A817KCD2-F1
#
_cell.length_a   1.000
_cell.length_b   1.000
_cell.length_c   1.000
_cell.angle_alpha   90.00
_cell.angle_beta   90.00
_cell.angle_gamma   90.00
#
_symmetry.space_group_name_H-M   'P 1'
#
loop_
_entity.id
_entity.type
_entity.pdbx_description
1 polymer ?
#
loop_
_entity_poly.entity_id
_entity_poly.type
_entity_poly.pdbx_seq_one_letter_code
_entity_poly.pdbx_strand_id
1 'polypeptide(L)'
;MEDNFEGLISTLQTSPSCDDILCEIRLILEKQNSLLSSAFISQFYRSLLILEHWTWQLFSQPTYEWVQKSNYVELLHTIALFNKNLSFNYEDVEANIKGSLLLPKSTDDINLIFENIEKITDDNDLFIGIVSLWFDNLANILQDNPEFEICPIIIDINLYITRHYIMTDQYKFYLTQLHQLPLSQSIFTAKMLFYIKTCSFYLSSYLFANA
;
A
#
# COMPACT_ATOMS: atom_id res chain seq x y z
N MET A 1 -25.62 -11.50 1.76
CA MET A 1 -24.44 -11.34 2.63
C MET A 1 -23.60 -10.13 2.23
N GLU A 2 -23.62 -9.70 0.96
CA GLU A 2 -22.93 -8.49 0.48
C GLU A 2 -23.59 -7.18 0.95
N ASP A 3 -24.91 -7.16 1.20
CA ASP A 3 -25.63 -5.98 1.73
C ASP A 3 -25.13 -5.46 3.09
N ASN A 4 -24.26 -6.21 3.79
CA ASN A 4 -23.69 -5.81 5.08
C ASN A 4 -22.36 -5.04 4.96
N PHE A 5 -21.71 -5.01 3.78
CA PHE A 5 -20.36 -4.44 3.69
C PHE A 5 -20.31 -2.96 4.07
N GLU A 6 -21.28 -2.16 3.62
CA GLU A 6 -21.37 -0.74 3.98
C GLU A 6 -21.57 -0.52 5.50
N GLY A 7 -22.35 -1.38 6.15
CA GLY A 7 -22.58 -1.35 7.60
C GLY A 7 -21.31 -1.67 8.39
N LEU A 8 -20.54 -2.66 7.92
CA LEU A 8 -19.25 -3.03 8.51
C LEU A 8 -18.24 -1.88 8.40
N ILE A 9 -18.12 -1.26 7.23
CA ILE A 9 -17.22 -0.12 7.04
C ILE A 9 -17.64 1.08 7.90
N SER A 10 -18.95 1.34 8.01
CA SER A 10 -19.46 2.43 8.87
C SER A 10 -19.12 2.21 10.35
N THR A 11 -19.14 0.95 10.80
CA THR A 11 -18.80 0.62 12.19
C THR A 11 -17.29 0.48 12.42
N LEU A 12 -16.50 0.12 11.42
CA LEU A 12 -15.03 0.24 11.45
C LEU A 12 -14.58 1.68 11.74
N GLN A 13 -15.24 2.68 11.15
CA GLN A 13 -14.92 4.09 11.39
C GLN A 13 -15.22 4.56 12.82
N THR A 14 -16.20 3.95 13.49
CA THR A 14 -16.63 4.36 14.84
C THR A 14 -16.04 3.48 15.94
N SER A 15 -15.69 2.23 15.63
CA SER A 15 -15.11 1.24 16.54
C SER A 15 -14.05 0.39 15.82
N PRO A 16 -12.87 0.96 15.56
CA PRO A 16 -11.86 0.33 14.70
C PRO A 16 -11.19 -0.92 15.31
N SER A 17 -11.45 -1.22 16.60
CA SER A 17 -10.82 -2.31 17.36
C SER A 17 -11.72 -3.54 17.56
N CYS A 18 -12.84 -3.64 16.83
CA CYS A 18 -13.72 -4.79 16.94
C CYS A 18 -13.23 -5.95 16.06
N ASP A 19 -12.74 -7.01 16.68
CA ASP A 19 -12.14 -8.16 15.98
C ASP A 19 -13.12 -8.85 15.02
N ASP A 20 -14.42 -8.91 15.40
CA ASP A 20 -15.47 -9.51 14.57
C ASP A 20 -15.67 -8.73 13.26
N ILE A 21 -15.64 -7.39 13.32
CA ILE A 21 -15.79 -6.52 12.14
C ILE A 21 -14.62 -6.70 11.18
N LEU A 22 -13.39 -6.73 11.71
CA LEU A 22 -12.19 -6.94 10.90
C LEU A 22 -12.22 -8.31 10.21
N CYS A 23 -12.70 -9.34 10.92
CA CYS A 23 -12.86 -10.69 10.38
C CYS A 23 -13.92 -10.74 9.26
N GLU A 24 -15.09 -10.12 9.46
CA GLU A 24 -16.15 -10.10 8.43
C GLU A 24 -15.73 -9.35 7.17
N ILE A 25 -15.08 -8.18 7.32
CA ILE A 25 -14.51 -7.43 6.19
C ILE A 25 -13.50 -8.30 5.43
N ARG A 26 -12.58 -8.95 6.16
CA ARG A 26 -11.59 -9.85 5.56
C ARG A 26 -12.26 -10.96 4.74
N LEU A 27 -13.23 -11.67 5.31
CA LEU A 27 -13.93 -12.77 4.62
C LEU A 27 -14.64 -12.30 3.35
N ILE A 28 -15.25 -11.12 3.37
CA ILE A 28 -15.88 -10.53 2.18
C ILE A 28 -14.80 -10.26 1.11
N LEU A 29 -13.69 -9.64 1.47
CA LEU A 29 -12.62 -9.33 0.51
C LEU A 29 -11.89 -10.56 -0.01
N GLU A 30 -11.67 -11.60 0.81
CA GLU A 30 -11.12 -12.90 0.38
C GLU A 30 -12.00 -13.55 -0.70
N LYS A 31 -13.32 -13.52 -0.51
CA LYS A 31 -14.28 -13.99 -1.51
C LYS A 31 -14.15 -13.17 -2.80
N GLN A 32 -14.04 -11.85 -2.71
CA GLN A 32 -13.90 -11.00 -3.91
C GLN A 32 -12.55 -11.16 -4.60
N ASN A 33 -11.47 -11.43 -3.86
CA ASN A 33 -10.17 -11.80 -4.42
C ASN A 33 -10.23 -13.09 -5.24
N SER A 34 -11.14 -14.00 -4.90
CA SER A 34 -11.34 -15.25 -5.63
C SER A 34 -12.28 -15.07 -6.84
N LEU A 35 -13.30 -14.21 -6.71
CA LEU A 35 -14.33 -14.03 -7.73
C LEU A 35 -13.98 -12.97 -8.79
N LEU A 36 -13.16 -11.99 -8.44
CA LEU A 36 -12.76 -10.88 -9.31
C LEU A 36 -13.95 -10.14 -9.93
N SER A 37 -15.01 -9.90 -9.13
CA SER A 37 -16.25 -9.28 -9.60
C SER A 37 -16.18 -7.75 -9.69
N SER A 38 -16.15 -7.19 -10.90
CA SER A 38 -16.15 -5.73 -11.11
C SER A 38 -17.42 -5.06 -10.56
N ALA A 39 -18.56 -5.76 -10.58
CA ALA A 39 -19.82 -5.29 -10.02
C ALA A 39 -19.72 -4.96 -8.53
N PHE A 40 -18.91 -5.71 -7.77
CA PHE A 40 -18.67 -5.42 -6.36
C PHE A 40 -18.00 -4.05 -6.17
N ILE A 41 -17.03 -3.72 -7.03
CA ILE A 41 -16.33 -2.43 -6.98
C ILE A 41 -17.32 -1.30 -7.27
N SER A 42 -18.13 -1.43 -8.33
CA SER A 42 -19.12 -0.40 -8.67
C SER A 42 -20.18 -0.22 -7.57
N GLN A 43 -20.65 -1.32 -6.97
CA GLN A 43 -21.66 -1.29 -5.92
C GLN A 43 -21.12 -0.70 -4.61
N PHE A 44 -19.91 -1.06 -4.21
CA PHE A 44 -19.33 -0.71 -2.91
C PHE A 44 -18.18 0.30 -2.99
N TYR A 45 -18.07 1.03 -4.11
CA TYR A 45 -16.98 1.98 -4.38
C TYR A 45 -16.69 2.89 -3.19
N ARG A 46 -17.73 3.51 -2.62
CA ARG A 46 -17.58 4.43 -1.49
C ARG A 46 -17.06 3.74 -0.24
N SER A 47 -17.54 2.53 0.05
CA SER A 47 -17.11 1.74 1.21
C SER A 47 -15.67 1.26 1.05
N LEU A 48 -15.26 0.88 -0.16
CA LEU A 48 -13.88 0.54 -0.48
C LEU A 48 -12.95 1.74 -0.34
N LEU A 49 -13.37 2.90 -0.84
CA LEU A 49 -12.61 4.14 -0.69
C LEU A 49 -12.41 4.52 0.79
N ILE A 50 -13.45 4.34 1.61
CA ILE A 50 -13.35 4.58 3.06
C ILE A 50 -12.37 3.59 3.70
N LEU A 51 -12.41 2.31 3.32
CA LEU A 51 -11.51 1.29 3.85
C LEU A 51 -10.05 1.63 3.53
N GLU A 52 -9.75 2.02 2.29
CA GLU A 52 -8.39 2.42 1.89
C GLU A 52 -7.90 3.66 2.62
N HIS A 53 -8.75 4.69 2.74
CA HIS A 53 -8.42 5.87 3.55
C HIS A 53 -8.16 5.52 5.01
N TRP A 54 -8.97 4.63 5.59
CA TRP A 54 -8.76 4.15 6.95
C TRP A 54 -7.41 3.43 7.07
N THR A 55 -7.01 2.65 6.06
CA THR A 55 -5.71 1.96 6.07
C THR A 55 -4.53 2.93 5.99
N TRP A 56 -4.59 3.94 5.12
CA TRP A 56 -3.57 5.00 5.10
C TRP A 56 -3.44 5.71 6.44
N GLN A 57 -4.57 6.03 7.07
CA GLN A 57 -4.62 6.64 8.40
C GLN A 57 -4.12 5.73 9.52
N LEU A 58 -4.29 4.41 9.38
CA LEU A 58 -3.76 3.43 10.32
C LEU A 58 -2.24 3.38 10.27
N PHE A 59 -1.64 3.51 9.09
CA PHE A 59 -0.19 3.53 8.91
C PHE A 59 0.46 4.84 9.36
N SER A 60 -0.25 5.96 9.28
CA SER A 60 0.23 7.26 9.72
C SER A 60 0.14 7.49 11.24
N GLN A 61 -0.40 6.51 12.00
CA GLN A 61 -0.44 6.61 13.46
C GLN A 61 0.97 6.64 14.09
N PRO A 62 1.20 7.41 15.18
CA PRO A 62 2.48 7.45 15.86
C PRO A 62 2.91 6.11 16.49
N THR A 63 1.95 5.24 16.79
CA THR A 63 2.18 3.90 17.33
C THR A 63 1.48 2.86 16.46
N TYR A 64 2.09 1.68 16.35
CA TYR A 64 1.65 0.61 15.46
C TYR A 64 1.48 -0.74 16.19
N GLU A 65 0.98 -0.72 17.43
CA GLU A 65 0.70 -1.94 18.22
C GLU A 65 -0.26 -2.91 17.50
N TRP A 66 -1.08 -2.40 16.58
CA TRP A 66 -1.96 -3.20 15.73
C TRP A 66 -1.21 -4.24 14.89
N VAL A 67 0.08 -4.02 14.58
CA VAL A 67 0.92 -4.96 13.83
C VAL A 67 1.11 -6.28 14.59
N GLN A 68 0.98 -6.27 15.91
CA GLN A 68 1.08 -7.48 16.74
C GLN A 68 -0.24 -8.27 16.81
N LYS A 69 -1.33 -7.72 16.28
CA LYS A 69 -2.65 -8.35 16.31
C LYS A 69 -2.91 -9.04 14.97
N SER A 70 -3.07 -10.37 15.00
CA SER A 70 -3.17 -11.19 13.78
C SER A 70 -4.33 -10.78 12.86
N ASN A 71 -5.46 -10.37 13.42
CA ASN A 71 -6.63 -9.94 12.65
C ASN A 71 -6.39 -8.68 11.82
N TYR A 72 -5.66 -7.69 12.35
CA TYR A 72 -5.24 -6.53 11.57
C TYR A 72 -4.31 -6.95 10.44
N VAL A 73 -3.29 -7.75 10.77
CA VAL A 73 -2.31 -8.22 9.78
C VAL A 73 -2.99 -9.00 8.66
N GLU A 74 -3.88 -9.94 8.98
CA GLU A 74 -4.61 -10.75 8.00
C GLU A 74 -5.55 -9.92 7.13
N LEU A 75 -6.26 -8.95 7.73
CA LEU A 75 -7.10 -8.03 6.98
C LEU A 75 -6.24 -7.19 6.02
N LEU A 76 -5.14 -6.62 6.49
CA LEU A 76 -4.27 -5.76 5.69
C LEU A 76 -3.62 -6.53 4.52
N HIS A 77 -3.19 -7.78 4.74
CA HIS A 77 -2.73 -8.63 3.64
C HIS A 77 -3.83 -8.93 2.62
N THR A 78 -5.07 -9.12 3.09
CA THR A 78 -6.24 -9.36 2.22
C THR A 78 -6.57 -8.13 1.37
N ILE A 79 -6.52 -6.93 1.98
CA ILE A 79 -6.70 -5.65 1.30
C ILE A 79 -5.58 -5.44 0.28
N ALA A 80 -4.32 -5.66 0.66
CA ALA A 80 -3.19 -5.53 -0.25
C ALA A 80 -3.30 -6.46 -1.46
N LEU A 81 -3.77 -7.70 -1.28
CA LEU A 81 -4.06 -8.61 -2.39
C LEU A 81 -5.22 -8.09 -3.27
N PHE A 82 -6.27 -7.54 -2.65
CA PHE A 82 -7.37 -6.92 -3.37
C PHE A 82 -6.91 -5.75 -4.24
N ASN A 83 -6.04 -4.89 -3.71
CA ASN A 83 -5.44 -3.77 -4.43
C ASN A 83 -4.54 -4.21 -5.58
N LYS A 84 -3.78 -5.29 -5.38
CA LYS A 84 -3.01 -5.91 -6.45
C LYS A 84 -3.93 -6.43 -7.56
N ASN A 85 -5.00 -7.14 -7.19
CA ASN A 85 -5.99 -7.63 -8.14
C ASN A 85 -6.68 -6.47 -8.87
N LEU A 86 -7.02 -5.38 -8.17
CA LEU A 86 -7.59 -4.16 -8.75
C LEU A 86 -6.72 -3.61 -9.88
N SER A 87 -5.40 -3.66 -9.73
CA SER A 87 -4.46 -3.21 -10.75
C SER A 87 -4.53 -4.11 -12.00
N PHE A 88 -4.38 -5.43 -11.83
CA PHE A 88 -4.12 -6.36 -12.95
C PHE A 88 -5.33 -7.14 -13.48
N ASN A 89 -6.31 -7.45 -12.62
CA ASN A 89 -7.32 -8.47 -12.89
C ASN A 89 -8.72 -7.91 -13.14
N TYR A 90 -8.93 -6.61 -12.92
CA TYR A 90 -10.20 -5.94 -13.20
C TYR A 90 -10.05 -5.04 -14.44
N GLU A 91 -10.11 -5.63 -15.61
CA GLU A 91 -9.97 -4.91 -16.90
C GLU A 91 -11.12 -3.92 -17.14
N ASP A 92 -12.33 -4.26 -16.70
CA ASP A 92 -13.55 -3.47 -16.92
C ASP A 92 -13.70 -2.28 -15.95
N VAL A 93 -12.76 -2.09 -15.02
CA VAL A 93 -12.79 -0.98 -14.06
C VAL A 93 -11.92 0.16 -14.59
N GLU A 94 -12.51 1.33 -14.72
CA GLU A 94 -11.82 2.52 -15.24
C GLU A 94 -10.60 2.90 -14.36
N ALA A 95 -9.54 3.38 -15.02
CA ALA A 95 -8.28 3.77 -14.38
C ALA A 95 -8.48 4.80 -13.25
N ASN A 96 -9.33 5.81 -13.47
CA ASN A 96 -9.70 6.82 -12.47
C ASN A 96 -10.26 6.22 -11.16
N ILE A 97 -11.06 5.15 -11.24
CA ILE A 97 -11.64 4.44 -10.09
C ILE A 97 -10.52 3.68 -9.38
N LYS A 98 -9.68 2.96 -10.13
CA LYS A 98 -8.52 2.24 -9.56
C LYS A 98 -7.58 3.20 -8.82
N GLY A 99 -7.21 4.29 -9.46
CA GLY A 99 -6.36 5.34 -8.88
C GLY A 99 -7.00 5.98 -7.65
N SER A 100 -8.30 6.30 -7.70
CA SER A 100 -9.00 6.88 -6.53
C SER A 100 -9.03 5.94 -5.33
N LEU A 101 -9.11 4.63 -5.55
CA LEU A 101 -9.09 3.65 -4.46
C LEU A 101 -7.69 3.47 -3.86
N LEU A 102 -6.64 3.52 -4.68
CA LEU A 102 -5.27 3.21 -4.23
C LEU A 102 -4.49 4.42 -3.71
N LEU A 103 -4.77 5.61 -4.24
CA LEU A 103 -4.04 6.82 -3.88
C LEU A 103 -4.41 7.28 -2.46
N PRO A 104 -3.43 7.71 -1.65
CA PRO A 104 -3.72 8.29 -0.35
C PRO A 104 -4.50 9.60 -0.51
N LYS A 105 -5.28 9.97 0.50
CA LYS A 105 -6.08 11.20 0.47
C LYS A 105 -5.23 12.46 0.54
N SER A 106 -4.12 12.42 1.27
CA SER A 106 -3.18 13.52 1.40
C SER A 106 -1.75 13.00 1.57
N THR A 107 -0.79 13.89 1.35
CA THR A 107 0.64 13.64 1.55
C THR A 107 1.02 13.59 3.03
N ASP A 108 0.18 14.12 3.92
CA ASP A 108 0.46 14.14 5.36
C ASP A 108 0.56 12.73 5.93
N ASP A 109 -0.35 11.83 5.54
CA ASP A 109 -0.31 10.43 5.94
C ASP A 109 1.00 9.77 5.48
N ILE A 110 1.43 10.04 4.25
CA ILE A 110 2.65 9.47 3.68
C ILE A 110 3.91 9.99 4.39
N ASN A 111 3.97 11.28 4.68
CA ASN A 111 5.10 11.86 5.40
C ASN A 111 5.26 11.21 6.79
N LEU A 112 4.16 11.03 7.52
CA LEU A 112 4.17 10.36 8.82
C LEU A 112 4.60 8.89 8.72
N ILE A 113 4.17 8.17 7.68
CA ILE A 113 4.62 6.80 7.42
C ILE A 113 6.14 6.75 7.23
N PHE A 114 6.70 7.63 6.40
CA PHE A 114 8.14 7.66 6.18
C PHE A 114 8.91 8.04 7.45
N GLU A 115 8.44 9.03 8.21
CA GLU A 115 9.03 9.39 9.50
C GLU A 115 9.03 8.21 10.48
N ASN A 116 7.97 7.40 10.49
CA ASN A 116 7.89 6.20 11.31
C ASN A 116 8.92 5.16 10.86
N ILE A 117 9.03 4.89 9.56
CA ILE A 117 10.02 3.94 9.00
C ILE A 117 11.47 4.36 9.31
N GLU A 118 11.76 5.66 9.29
CA GLU A 118 13.09 6.18 9.63
C GLU A 118 13.46 5.92 11.10
N LYS A 119 12.50 6.04 12.03
CA LYS A 119 12.69 5.84 13.47
C LYS A 119 12.85 4.36 13.85
N ILE A 120 12.40 3.43 13.01
CA ILE A 120 12.49 1.99 13.26
C ILE A 120 13.95 1.52 13.13
N THR A 121 14.45 0.85 14.17
CA THR A 121 15.82 0.31 14.21
C THR A 121 15.89 -1.19 13.86
N ASP A 122 14.78 -1.92 13.97
CA ASP A 122 14.68 -3.30 13.50
C ASP A 122 14.43 -3.32 11.98
N ASP A 123 15.43 -3.73 11.22
CA ASP A 123 15.33 -3.80 9.77
C ASP A 123 14.30 -4.84 9.27
N ASN A 124 13.83 -5.74 10.13
CA ASN A 124 12.79 -6.74 9.82
C ASN A 124 11.43 -6.42 10.47
N ASP A 125 11.21 -5.18 10.91
CA ASP A 125 9.95 -4.78 11.53
C ASP A 125 8.76 -5.07 10.61
N LEU A 126 7.76 -5.76 11.16
CA LEU A 126 6.54 -6.17 10.47
C LEU A 126 5.76 -4.98 9.90
N PHE A 127 5.80 -3.81 10.54
CA PHE A 127 5.18 -2.58 10.02
C PHE A 127 5.74 -2.23 8.65
N ILE A 128 7.08 -2.27 8.50
CA ILE A 128 7.75 -1.97 7.24
C ILE A 128 7.32 -2.98 6.17
N GLY A 129 7.26 -4.26 6.53
CA GLY A 129 6.80 -5.32 5.63
C GLY A 129 5.38 -5.08 5.11
N ILE A 130 4.46 -4.69 5.99
CA ILE A 130 3.06 -4.42 5.63
C ILE A 130 2.95 -3.15 4.77
N VAL A 131 3.56 -2.04 5.18
CA VAL A 131 3.53 -0.77 4.43
C VAL A 131 4.13 -0.94 3.04
N SER A 132 5.18 -1.77 2.90
CA SER A 132 5.77 -2.09 1.60
C SER A 132 4.75 -2.60 0.59
N LEU A 133 3.72 -3.35 1.03
CA LEU A 133 2.68 -3.86 0.14
C LEU A 133 1.86 -2.74 -0.50
N TRP A 134 1.63 -1.62 0.20
CA TRP A 134 0.91 -0.48 -0.36
C TRP A 134 1.75 0.28 -1.38
N PHE A 135 3.04 0.48 -1.11
CA PHE A 135 3.94 1.10 -2.09
C PHE A 135 4.15 0.20 -3.31
N ASP A 136 4.18 -1.13 -3.14
CA ASP A 136 4.18 -2.08 -4.25
C ASP A 136 2.91 -1.96 -5.10
N ASN A 137 1.74 -1.82 -4.48
CA ASN A 137 0.48 -1.64 -5.20
C ASN A 137 0.40 -0.28 -5.91
N LEU A 138 0.90 0.79 -5.27
CA LEU A 138 1.05 2.10 -5.93
C LEU A 138 1.98 1.99 -7.15
N ALA A 139 3.05 1.19 -7.08
CA ALA A 139 3.93 0.97 -8.23
C ALA A 139 3.22 0.36 -9.41
N ASN A 140 2.45 -0.71 -9.14
CA ASN A 140 1.72 -1.42 -10.18
C ASN A 140 0.72 -0.50 -10.87
N ILE A 141 -0.03 0.31 -10.12
CA ILE A 141 -1.05 1.18 -10.74
C ILE A 141 -0.42 2.29 -11.58
N LEU A 142 0.69 2.89 -11.14
CA LEU A 142 1.39 3.92 -11.92
C LEU A 142 2.02 3.35 -13.19
N GLN A 143 2.57 2.14 -13.10
CA GLN A 143 3.15 1.47 -14.26
C GLN A 143 2.09 1.23 -15.36
N ASP A 144 0.89 0.82 -14.97
CA ASP A 144 -0.18 0.51 -15.92
C ASP A 144 -0.99 1.75 -16.35
N ASN A 145 -0.90 2.86 -15.59
CA ASN A 145 -1.66 4.08 -15.81
C ASN A 145 -0.76 5.33 -15.65
N PRO A 146 0.14 5.59 -16.61
CA PRO A 146 1.12 6.69 -16.54
C PRO A 146 0.50 8.08 -16.38
N GLU A 147 -0.78 8.26 -16.72
CA GLU A 147 -1.49 9.53 -16.53
C GLU A 147 -1.56 10.00 -15.07
N PHE A 148 -1.35 9.10 -14.10
CA PHE A 148 -1.27 9.47 -12.68
C PHE A 148 0.06 10.10 -12.27
N GLU A 149 1.08 10.12 -13.14
CA GLU A 149 2.36 10.78 -12.84
C GLU A 149 2.20 12.29 -12.57
N ILE A 150 1.21 12.93 -13.19
CA ILE A 150 0.90 14.35 -12.96
C ILE A 150 0.00 14.57 -11.74
N CYS A 151 -0.41 13.50 -11.03
CA CYS A 151 -1.18 13.62 -9.80
C CYS A 151 -0.34 14.35 -8.74
N PRO A 152 -0.84 15.45 -8.13
CA PRO A 152 -0.08 16.20 -7.14
C PRO A 152 0.46 15.35 -5.99
N ILE A 153 -0.34 14.38 -5.54
CA ILE A 153 0.02 13.46 -4.47
C ILE A 153 1.21 12.58 -4.89
N ILE A 154 1.19 12.05 -6.12
CA ILE A 154 2.29 11.24 -6.65
C ILE A 154 3.54 12.07 -6.83
N ILE A 155 3.42 13.30 -7.35
CA ILE A 155 4.54 14.23 -7.48
C ILE A 155 5.20 14.46 -6.11
N ASP A 156 4.40 14.71 -5.07
CA ASP A 156 4.91 14.97 -3.73
C ASP A 156 5.58 13.74 -3.10
N ILE A 157 4.96 12.56 -3.22
CA ILE A 157 5.57 11.28 -2.80
C ILE A 157 6.92 11.08 -3.50
N ASN A 158 6.96 11.32 -4.81
CA ASN A 158 8.15 11.16 -5.62
C ASN A 158 9.26 12.14 -5.22
N LEU A 159 8.93 13.41 -4.97
CA LEU A 159 9.87 14.41 -4.48
C LEU A 159 10.43 14.02 -3.10
N TYR A 160 9.60 13.47 -2.22
CA TYR A 160 10.01 12.99 -0.91
C TYR A 160 11.00 11.82 -1.03
N ILE A 161 10.65 10.77 -1.78
CA ILE A 161 11.51 9.59 -1.99
C ILE A 161 12.86 10.02 -2.59
N THR A 162 12.85 10.95 -3.55
CA THR A 162 14.09 11.48 -4.16
C THR A 162 15.02 12.07 -3.12
N ARG A 163 14.49 12.97 -2.29
CA ARG A 163 15.29 13.75 -1.33
C ARG A 163 15.78 12.90 -0.17
N HIS A 164 14.95 11.98 0.31
CA HIS A 164 15.17 11.29 1.58
C HIS A 164 15.64 9.85 1.43
N TYR A 165 15.47 9.21 0.27
CA TYR A 165 15.84 7.81 0.08
C TYR A 165 16.88 7.65 -1.03
N ILE A 166 16.58 8.08 -2.25
CA ILE A 166 17.44 7.82 -3.44
C ILE A 166 18.81 8.48 -3.31
N MET A 167 18.87 9.71 -2.82
CA MET A 167 20.12 10.47 -2.74
C MET A 167 20.98 10.11 -1.50
N THR A 168 20.57 9.12 -0.70
CA THR A 168 21.28 8.74 0.52
C THR A 168 22.36 7.68 0.30
N ASP A 169 23.35 7.64 1.20
CA ASP A 169 24.35 6.58 1.20
C ASP A 169 23.76 5.21 1.58
N GLN A 170 22.65 5.19 2.32
CA GLN A 170 21.92 3.97 2.67
C GLN A 170 21.40 3.26 1.41
N TYR A 171 20.79 4.00 0.49
CA TYR A 171 20.31 3.43 -0.76
C TYR A 171 21.46 2.90 -1.63
N LYS A 172 22.57 3.66 -1.73
CA LYS A 172 23.78 3.19 -2.43
C LYS A 172 24.34 1.91 -1.82
N PHE A 173 24.35 1.82 -0.48
CA PHE A 173 24.78 0.63 0.24
C PHE A 173 23.89 -0.58 -0.08
N TYR A 174 22.57 -0.42 -0.04
CA TYR A 174 21.61 -1.48 -0.39
C TYR A 174 21.71 -1.92 -1.86
N LEU A 175 21.87 -0.98 -2.80
CA LEU A 175 22.13 -1.30 -4.20
C LEU A 175 23.43 -2.09 -4.39
N THR A 176 24.48 -1.73 -3.65
CA THR A 176 25.76 -2.45 -3.70
C THR A 176 25.61 -3.88 -3.18
N GLN A 177 24.79 -4.09 -2.15
CA GLN A 177 24.49 -5.44 -1.64
C GLN A 177 23.79 -6.30 -2.70
N LEU A 178 22.83 -5.76 -3.46
CA LEU A 178 22.17 -6.50 -4.55
C LEU A 178 23.15 -7.03 -5.61
N HIS A 179 24.23 -6.29 -5.87
CA HIS A 179 25.23 -6.66 -6.87
C HIS A 179 26.21 -7.76 -6.41
N GLN A 180 26.24 -8.07 -5.11
CA GLN A 180 27.11 -9.10 -4.56
C GLN A 180 26.45 -10.47 -4.72
N LEU A 181 26.66 -11.15 -5.85
CA LEU A 181 26.25 -12.54 -6.05
C LEU A 181 27.20 -13.51 -5.30
N PRO A 182 26.72 -14.64 -4.73
CA PRO A 182 25.35 -15.15 -4.74
C PRO A 182 24.69 -15.01 -3.37
N LEU A 183 23.84 -14.00 -3.17
CA LEU A 183 23.07 -13.85 -1.93
C LEU A 183 21.74 -14.61 -2.02
N SER A 184 21.46 -15.42 -1.00
CA SER A 184 20.14 -15.98 -0.76
C SER A 184 19.12 -14.86 -0.55
N GLN A 185 17.88 -15.02 -1.06
CA GLN A 185 16.79 -14.06 -0.82
C GLN A 185 16.53 -13.81 0.68
N SER A 186 16.92 -14.74 1.55
CA SER A 186 16.83 -14.61 3.01
C SER A 186 17.73 -13.54 3.63
N ILE A 187 18.60 -12.88 2.85
CA ILE A 187 19.54 -11.87 3.33
C ILE A 187 18.93 -10.46 3.27
N PHE A 188 17.91 -10.25 2.43
CA PHE A 188 17.26 -8.96 2.34
C PHE A 188 16.28 -8.77 3.49
N THR A 189 16.56 -7.76 4.31
CA THR A 189 15.66 -7.34 5.39
C THR A 189 14.42 -6.64 4.81
N ALA A 190 13.34 -6.54 5.59
CA ALA A 190 12.13 -5.84 5.17
C ALA A 190 12.42 -4.38 4.79
N LYS A 191 13.26 -3.69 5.57
CA LYS A 191 13.70 -2.31 5.31
C LYS A 191 14.53 -2.18 4.04
N MET A 192 15.43 -3.12 3.75
CA MET A 192 16.16 -3.14 2.48
C MET A 192 15.21 -3.28 1.30
N LEU A 193 14.28 -4.24 1.37
CA LEU A 193 13.30 -4.46 0.29
C LEU A 193 12.40 -3.25 0.09
N PHE A 194 11.91 -2.64 1.17
CA PHE A 194 11.15 -1.39 1.10
C PHE A 194 11.94 -0.31 0.36
N TYR A 195 13.17 -0.02 0.78
CA TYR A 195 14.00 1.00 0.15
C TYR A 195 14.21 0.73 -1.33
N ILE A 196 14.58 -0.50 -1.70
CA ILE A 196 14.85 -0.87 -3.09
C ILE A 196 13.59 -0.73 -3.95
N LYS A 197 12.47 -1.28 -3.49
CA LYS A 197 11.21 -1.28 -4.26
C LYS A 197 10.62 0.13 -4.36
N THR A 198 10.56 0.87 -3.26
CA THR A 198 10.04 2.25 -3.22
C THR A 198 10.92 3.22 -4.02
N CYS A 199 12.24 3.01 -4.07
CA CYS A 199 13.10 3.80 -4.95
C CYS A 199 12.98 3.39 -6.43
N SER A 200 12.74 2.10 -6.71
CA SER A 200 12.50 1.61 -8.07
C SER A 200 11.15 2.11 -8.62
N PHE A 201 10.13 2.20 -7.76
CA PHE A 201 8.84 2.86 -8.01
C PHE A 201 9.00 4.30 -8.53
N TYR A 202 9.90 5.06 -7.90
CA TYR A 202 10.20 6.42 -8.34
C TYR A 202 10.91 6.42 -9.70
N LEU A 203 11.89 5.53 -9.89
CA LEU A 203 12.66 5.46 -11.14
C LEU A 203 11.78 5.08 -12.33
N SER A 204 10.81 4.18 -12.18
CA SER A 204 9.84 3.91 -13.23
C SER A 204 9.00 5.14 -13.54
N SER A 205 8.41 5.78 -12.53
CA SER A 205 7.60 6.99 -12.70
C SER A 205 8.36 8.17 -13.34
N TYR A 206 9.66 8.29 -13.09
CA TYR A 206 10.50 9.37 -13.66
C TYR A 206 10.98 9.08 -15.09
N LEU A 207 11.33 7.82 -15.39
CA LEU A 207 11.85 7.43 -16.70
C LEU A 207 10.73 7.29 -17.75
N PHE A 208 9.53 6.87 -17.36
CA PHE A 208 8.39 6.77 -18.28
C PHE A 208 7.75 8.13 -18.58
N ALA A 209 7.74 9.08 -17.65
CA ALA A 209 7.34 10.47 -17.89
C ALA A 209 8.14 11.20 -18.98
N ASN A 210 9.37 10.75 -19.25
CA ASN A 210 10.32 11.40 -20.16
C ASN A 210 10.66 10.55 -21.40
N ALA A 211 9.95 9.44 -21.63
CA ALA A 211 10.11 8.55 -22.79
C ALA A 211 9.09 8.86 -23.88
#